data_AF-A0A8C4Z6N0-F1
#
_entry.id   AF-A0A8C4Z6N0-F1
#
_cell.length_a   1.000
_cell.length_b   1.000
_cell.length_c   1.000
_cell.angle_alpha   90.00
_cell.angle_beta   90.00
_cell.angle_gamma   90.00
#
_symmetry.space_group_name_H-M   'P 1'
#
loop_
_entity.id
_entity.type
_entity.pdbx_description
1 polymer ?
#
loop_
_entity_poly.entity_id
_entity_poly.type
_entity_poly.pdbx_seq_one_letter_code
_entity_poly.pdbx_strand_id
1 'polypeptide(L)'
;MYLDLTFFGRRPTMVIMEVPSIHCECLRDLLEGDDSGCLVLDCRSFFSFNSSHIPGSSNVRFSTIVRRRARGGLGLEHIVPNEDTRNRLVSGEYDSVVFLDDRSLDFSQVKKDGTLMLAVAALCRDPCGASVFMLKGGFETFSSEYPEMCSKPSPPHGLSLPLSATQPQSADPGCSPCSTPLYDQGGPVEILPFLYLGSAYHASRKDMLDMLGISALINVSANCPNHFEDSFQYKSIPVEDNHKADISSWFNEAIEFIDSVKKSNGRVFVHCQAGISRSATICLAYLMRTNRVKLDEAFEFVKQRRSIISPNFSFMGQLLQFESQVLASSTCSSEASSPAIGKGSTVFNFPVSIPVHSSASQLSFLHSPITTSPSC
;
A
#
# COMPACT_ATOMS: atom_id res chain seq x y z
N MET A 1 15.61 48.37 37.86
CA MET A 1 16.61 47.32 37.60
C MET A 1 15.94 46.30 36.68
N TYR A 2 16.43 46.25 35.44
CA TYR A 2 16.07 45.23 34.45
C TYR A 2 16.52 43.86 34.95
N LEU A 3 15.67 42.84 34.81
CA LEU A 3 16.11 41.44 34.84
C LEU A 3 16.02 40.90 33.42
N ASP A 4 17.19 40.47 32.97
CA ASP A 4 17.60 40.21 31.61
C ASP A 4 17.09 38.85 31.12
N LEU A 5 16.61 38.83 29.88
CA LEU A 5 16.21 37.67 29.10
C LEU A 5 17.36 37.37 28.14
N THR A 6 18.18 36.35 28.40
CA THR A 6 18.96 35.70 27.33
C THR A 6 19.21 34.22 27.58
N PHE A 7 18.76 33.45 26.59
CA PHE A 7 18.99 32.04 26.27
C PHE A 7 20.43 31.54 26.47
N PHE A 8 20.60 30.24 26.79
CA PHE A 8 21.24 29.28 25.87
C PHE A 8 21.12 27.83 26.37
N GLY A 9 20.53 26.96 25.53
CA GLY A 9 21.06 25.64 25.23
C GLY A 9 20.93 24.52 26.29
N ARG A 10 19.73 23.97 26.48
CA ARG A 10 19.59 22.54 26.79
C ARG A 10 18.59 21.91 25.83
N ARG A 11 19.05 20.94 25.04
CA ARG A 11 18.16 20.01 24.34
C ARG A 11 17.20 19.44 25.39
N PRO A 12 15.88 19.45 25.19
CA PRO A 12 15.03 18.66 26.06
C PRO A 12 15.37 17.21 25.76
N THR A 13 16.06 16.55 26.68
CA THR A 13 15.93 15.10 26.82
C THR A 13 14.43 14.83 26.93
N MET A 14 13.81 14.38 25.83
CA MET A 14 12.44 13.88 25.84
C MET A 14 12.40 12.72 26.83
N VAL A 15 11.94 13.01 28.05
CA VAL A 15 11.39 11.98 28.92
C VAL A 15 10.13 11.54 28.20
N ILE A 16 10.20 10.39 27.52
CA ILE A 16 8.98 9.77 26.99
C ILE A 16 8.14 9.47 28.23
N MET A 17 7.07 10.24 28.42
CA MET A 17 6.07 9.96 29.44
C MET A 17 5.57 8.53 29.21
N GLU A 18 5.51 7.73 30.28
CA GLU A 18 4.85 6.42 30.20
C GLU A 18 3.40 6.67 29.76
N VAL A 19 3.04 6.19 28.57
CA VAL A 19 1.68 6.28 28.08
C VAL A 19 0.84 5.25 28.82
N PRO A 20 -0.24 5.66 29.52
CA PRO A 20 -1.11 4.74 30.24
C PRO A 20 -1.80 3.78 29.27
N SER A 21 -1.99 2.54 29.69
CA SER A 21 -2.74 1.56 28.92
C SER A 21 -4.20 1.49 29.35
N ILE A 22 -5.10 1.27 28.39
CA ILE A 22 -6.53 1.06 28.60
C ILE A 22 -6.93 -0.35 28.15
N HIS A 23 -7.96 -0.90 28.79
CA HIS A 23 -8.55 -2.18 28.43
C HIS A 23 -9.51 -2.04 27.24
N CYS A 24 -9.77 -3.16 26.54
CA CYS A 24 -10.68 -3.20 25.40
C CYS A 24 -12.08 -2.67 25.74
N GLU A 25 -12.58 -2.98 26.93
CA GLU A 25 -13.86 -2.46 27.44
C GLU A 25 -13.90 -0.93 27.46
N CYS A 26 -12.86 -0.28 27.98
CA CYS A 26 -12.79 1.19 28.01
C CYS A 26 -12.75 1.78 26.60
N LEU A 27 -12.05 1.12 25.66
CA LEU A 27 -12.03 1.57 24.26
C LEU A 27 -13.41 1.44 23.61
N ARG A 28 -14.15 0.35 23.88
CA ARG A 28 -15.55 0.21 23.42
C ARG A 28 -16.39 1.38 23.91
N ASP A 29 -16.36 1.66 25.20
CA ASP A 29 -17.18 2.72 25.80
C ASP A 29 -16.82 4.11 25.21
N LEU A 30 -15.54 4.36 24.92
CA LEU A 30 -15.08 5.58 24.23
C LEU A 30 -15.56 5.68 22.77
N LEU A 31 -15.78 4.56 22.09
CA LEU A 31 -16.26 4.52 20.71
C LEU A 31 -17.79 4.61 20.61
N GLU A 32 -18.51 4.10 21.60
CA GLU A 32 -19.98 4.11 21.66
C GLU A 32 -20.56 5.39 22.28
N GLY A 33 -19.75 6.21 22.93
CA GLY A 33 -20.18 7.47 23.53
C GLY A 33 -20.76 8.45 22.49
N ASP A 34 -21.88 9.10 22.85
CA ASP A 34 -22.65 10.04 22.00
C ASP A 34 -21.84 11.29 21.55
N ASP A 35 -20.73 11.59 22.22
CA ASP A 35 -19.81 12.70 21.90
C ASP A 35 -18.43 12.09 21.56
N SER A 36 -18.31 11.53 20.35
CA SER A 36 -17.18 10.69 19.94
C SER A 36 -15.89 11.51 19.73
N GLY A 37 -15.30 11.98 20.83
CA GLY A 37 -14.00 12.64 20.92
C GLY A 37 -12.82 11.67 20.95
N CYS A 38 -12.99 10.42 20.50
CA CYS A 38 -11.93 9.41 20.49
C CYS A 38 -11.33 9.20 19.09
N LEU A 39 -10.03 9.49 18.94
CA LEU A 39 -9.27 9.16 17.73
C LEU A 39 -8.46 7.88 17.93
N VAL A 40 -8.71 6.87 17.10
CA VAL A 40 -7.93 5.63 17.10
C VAL A 40 -6.84 5.67 16.03
N LEU A 41 -5.59 5.52 16.47
CA LEU A 41 -4.40 5.47 15.61
C LEU A 41 -3.83 4.04 15.58
N ASP A 42 -4.07 3.35 14.47
CA ASP A 42 -3.64 1.97 14.26
C ASP A 42 -2.20 1.92 13.74
N CYS A 43 -1.29 1.47 14.59
CA CYS A 43 0.14 1.40 14.33
C CYS A 43 0.60 0.06 13.77
N ARG A 44 -0.33 -0.85 13.44
CA ARG A 44 -0.02 -2.12 12.77
C ARG A 44 0.44 -1.89 11.34
N SER A 45 0.93 -2.95 10.71
CA SER A 45 1.27 -2.93 9.29
C SER A 45 0.06 -2.51 8.46
N PHE A 46 0.31 -1.84 7.32
CA PHE A 46 -0.75 -1.46 6.38
C PHE A 46 -1.62 -2.67 6.00
N PHE A 47 -1.01 -3.84 5.82
CA PHE A 47 -1.72 -5.05 5.45
C PHE A 47 -2.56 -5.62 6.60
N SER A 48 -2.08 -5.58 7.84
CA SER A 48 -2.86 -5.96 9.03
C SER A 48 -4.12 -5.09 9.13
N PHE A 49 -3.96 -3.77 8.98
CA PHE A 49 -5.06 -2.80 9.01
C PHE A 49 -6.10 -3.05 7.92
N ASN A 50 -5.66 -3.29 6.67
CA ASN A 50 -6.60 -3.54 5.56
C ASN A 50 -7.24 -4.93 5.62
N SER A 51 -6.66 -5.86 6.38
CA SER A 51 -7.25 -7.19 6.57
C SER A 51 -8.34 -7.16 7.64
N SER A 52 -8.23 -6.29 8.65
CA SER A 52 -9.31 -5.93 9.56
C SER A 52 -8.90 -4.73 10.40
N HIS A 53 -9.81 -3.81 10.72
CA HIS A 53 -9.54 -2.63 11.57
C HIS A 53 -10.81 -2.16 12.29
N ILE A 54 -10.65 -1.30 13.29
CA ILE A 54 -11.76 -0.63 13.97
C ILE A 54 -12.31 0.48 13.04
N PRO A 55 -13.61 0.53 12.72
CA PRO A 55 -14.18 1.60 11.91
C PRO A 55 -13.81 3.00 12.44
N GLY A 56 -13.50 3.93 11.54
CA GLY A 56 -13.07 5.28 11.90
C GLY A 56 -11.60 5.41 12.36
N SER A 57 -10.88 4.31 12.59
CA SER A 57 -9.46 4.35 12.91
C SER A 57 -8.60 4.77 11.71
N SER A 58 -7.46 5.41 12.00
CA SER A 58 -6.48 5.85 11.00
C SER A 58 -5.19 5.02 11.11
N ASN A 59 -4.79 4.38 10.01
CA ASN A 59 -3.51 3.67 9.95
C ASN A 59 -2.33 4.64 9.91
N VAL A 60 -1.45 4.54 10.91
CA VAL A 60 -0.22 5.33 11.02
C VAL A 60 0.83 4.79 10.05
N ARG A 61 1.35 5.64 9.16
CA ARG A 61 2.30 5.21 8.12
C ARG A 61 3.65 5.90 8.24
N PHE A 62 4.65 5.14 8.65
CA PHE A 62 6.06 5.53 8.49
C PHE A 62 6.70 4.68 7.41
N SER A 63 7.01 5.32 6.28
CA SER A 63 7.92 4.70 5.31
C SER A 63 9.31 4.54 5.94
N THR A 64 10.07 3.57 5.45
CA THR A 64 11.47 3.35 5.87
C THR A 64 12.31 4.62 5.73
N ILE A 65 11.99 5.47 4.74
CA ILE A 65 12.69 6.73 4.51
C ILE A 65 12.26 7.83 5.49
N VAL A 66 10.97 7.93 5.83
CA VAL A 66 10.46 8.83 6.87
C VAL A 66 11.11 8.47 8.23
N ARG A 67 11.21 7.17 8.54
CA ARG A 67 11.89 6.68 9.75
C ARG A 67 13.39 7.03 9.77
N ARG A 68 14.09 6.90 8.63
CA ARG A 68 15.52 7.25 8.51
C ARG A 68 15.80 8.75 8.61
N ARG A 69 14.82 9.60 8.29
CA ARG A 69 15.01 11.05 8.15
C ARG A 69 14.60 11.88 9.32
N ALA A 70 13.70 11.36 10.14
CA ALA A 70 13.21 12.02 11.32
C ALA A 70 14.27 12.13 12.42
N ARG A 71 15.52 12.53 12.10
CA ARG A 71 16.72 12.71 12.95
C ARG A 71 16.48 13.69 14.12
N GLY A 72 15.48 13.43 14.96
CA GLY A 72 14.99 14.33 16.00
C GLY A 72 13.47 14.51 16.02
N GLY A 73 12.72 14.15 14.96
CA GLY A 73 11.27 14.08 15.05
C GLY A 73 10.47 13.95 13.75
N LEU A 74 9.32 13.28 13.87
CA LEU A 74 8.21 13.20 12.93
C LEU A 74 7.15 14.21 13.34
N GLY A 75 6.58 14.94 12.38
CA GLY A 75 5.42 15.80 12.58
C GLY A 75 4.10 15.03 12.48
N LEU A 76 3.00 15.68 12.91
CA LEU A 76 1.66 15.10 12.93
C LEU A 76 1.15 14.68 11.55
N GLU A 77 1.60 15.32 10.47
CA GLU A 77 1.25 15.00 9.09
C GLU A 77 1.65 13.58 8.66
N HIS A 78 2.64 12.98 9.34
CA HIS A 78 3.07 11.61 9.08
C HIS A 78 2.27 10.56 9.84
N ILE A 79 1.52 10.98 10.85
CA ILE A 79 0.74 10.09 11.73
C ILE A 79 -0.72 10.14 11.33
N VAL A 80 -1.19 11.35 11.04
CA VAL A 80 -2.54 11.66 10.62
C VAL A 80 -2.45 12.33 9.25
N PRO A 81 -2.36 11.53 8.16
CA PRO A 81 -2.24 12.08 6.81
C PRO A 81 -3.51 12.80 6.35
N ASN A 82 -4.68 12.37 6.84
CA ASN A 82 -5.94 13.06 6.57
C ASN A 82 -5.91 14.47 7.21
N GLU A 83 -6.12 15.49 6.38
CA GLU A 83 -6.04 16.89 6.81
C GLU A 83 -7.17 17.29 7.75
N ASP A 84 -8.41 16.83 7.49
CA ASP A 84 -9.55 17.10 8.37
C ASP A 84 -9.33 16.47 9.75
N THR A 85 -8.95 15.19 9.81
CA THR A 85 -8.66 14.50 11.06
C THR A 85 -7.52 15.18 11.83
N ARG A 86 -6.49 15.64 11.12
CA ARG A 86 -5.36 16.36 11.72
C ARG A 86 -5.77 17.74 12.25
N ASN A 87 -6.59 18.48 11.51
CA ASN A 87 -7.10 19.79 11.94
C ASN A 87 -7.98 19.64 13.19
N ARG A 88 -8.85 18.64 13.22
CA ARG A 88 -9.67 18.28 14.40
C ARG A 88 -8.82 17.89 15.62
N LEU A 89 -7.71 17.20 15.38
CA LEU A 89 -6.75 16.87 16.42
C LEU A 89 -6.07 18.13 16.97
N VAL A 90 -5.61 19.03 16.11
CA VAL A 90 -4.93 20.25 16.53
C VAL A 90 -5.90 21.27 17.17
N SER A 91 -7.17 21.28 16.77
CA SER A 91 -8.21 22.15 17.36
C SER A 91 -8.70 21.66 18.73
N GLY A 92 -8.29 20.47 19.18
CA GLY A 92 -8.69 19.89 20.47
C GLY A 92 -10.10 19.30 20.45
N GLU A 93 -10.61 18.88 19.30
CA GLU A 93 -11.93 18.23 19.19
C GLU A 93 -11.92 16.76 19.63
N TYR A 94 -10.75 16.18 19.86
CA TYR A 94 -10.62 14.85 20.44
C TYR A 94 -10.22 14.95 21.91
N ASP A 95 -11.06 14.41 22.80
CA ASP A 95 -10.75 14.25 24.22
C ASP A 95 -9.68 13.18 24.46
N SER A 96 -9.63 12.17 23.58
CA SER A 96 -8.76 11.01 23.74
C SER A 96 -8.15 10.55 22.41
N VAL A 97 -6.88 10.16 22.45
CA VAL A 97 -6.17 9.49 21.35
C VAL A 97 -5.69 8.13 21.82
N VAL A 98 -6.15 7.07 21.16
CA VAL A 98 -5.80 5.69 21.50
C VAL A 98 -4.91 5.11 20.41
N PHE A 99 -3.69 4.74 20.79
CA PHE A 99 -2.78 3.98 19.95
C PHE A 99 -2.99 2.49 20.14
N LEU A 100 -2.96 1.74 19.04
CA LEU A 100 -2.96 0.27 19.09
C LEU A 100 -1.90 -0.31 18.18
N ASP A 101 -1.33 -1.45 18.58
CA ASP A 101 -0.49 -2.30 17.75
C ASP A 101 -1.11 -3.70 17.62
N ASP A 102 -0.32 -4.69 17.20
CA ASP A 102 -0.87 -6.05 17.02
C ASP A 102 -1.27 -6.70 18.36
N ARG A 103 -0.42 -6.62 19.40
CA ARG A 103 -0.54 -7.50 20.58
C ARG A 103 0.16 -7.05 21.87
N SER A 104 0.71 -5.83 21.94
CA SER A 104 1.49 -5.43 23.12
C SER A 104 0.58 -5.23 24.33
N LEU A 105 0.94 -5.81 25.47
CA LEU A 105 0.13 -5.73 26.71
C LEU A 105 0.33 -4.41 27.46
N ASP A 106 1.46 -3.76 27.26
CA ASP A 106 1.83 -2.52 27.92
C ASP A 106 2.87 -1.75 27.08
N PHE A 107 3.13 -0.50 27.49
CA PHE A 107 4.06 0.38 26.81
C PHE A 107 5.53 -0.08 26.90
N SER A 108 5.88 -0.90 27.90
CA SER A 108 7.24 -1.41 28.08
C SER A 108 7.63 -2.47 27.03
N GLN A 109 6.63 -3.17 26.48
CA GLN A 109 6.82 -4.17 25.42
C GLN A 109 6.94 -3.57 24.02
N VAL A 110 6.66 -2.27 23.87
CA VAL A 110 6.68 -1.60 22.57
C VAL A 110 8.12 -1.44 22.10
N LYS A 111 8.38 -1.87 20.85
CA LYS A 111 9.70 -1.71 20.22
C LYS A 111 10.09 -0.23 20.16
N LYS A 112 11.27 0.11 20.67
CA LYS A 112 11.80 1.50 20.70
C LYS A 112 11.85 2.18 19.33
N ASP A 113 12.06 1.42 18.26
CA ASP A 113 12.09 1.87 16.88
C ASP A 113 10.79 1.55 16.11
N GLY A 114 9.77 1.06 16.81
CA GLY A 114 8.47 0.68 16.27
C GLY A 114 7.59 1.86 15.89
N THR A 115 6.60 1.60 15.04
CA THR A 115 5.62 2.60 14.59
C THR A 115 4.91 3.25 15.78
N LEU A 116 4.44 2.47 16.76
CA LEU A 116 3.74 3.01 17.92
C LEU A 116 4.60 4.01 18.71
N MET A 117 5.85 3.66 19.04
CA MET A 117 6.76 4.57 19.75
C MET A 117 7.01 5.87 18.99
N LEU A 118 7.20 5.77 17.68
CA LEU A 118 7.44 6.93 16.82
C LEU A 118 6.21 7.84 16.74
N ALA A 119 5.03 7.24 16.70
CA ALA A 119 3.76 7.95 16.65
C ALA A 119 3.48 8.70 17.96
N VAL A 120 3.64 8.00 19.08
CA VAL A 120 3.55 8.59 20.43
C VAL A 120 4.54 9.73 20.60
N ALA A 121 5.82 9.52 20.25
CA ALA A 121 6.86 10.52 20.40
C ALA A 121 6.58 11.81 19.60
N ALA A 122 5.90 11.70 18.47
CA ALA A 122 5.50 12.84 17.65
C ALA A 122 4.26 13.55 18.20
N LEU A 123 3.24 12.81 18.65
CA LEU A 123 2.10 13.43 19.32
C LEU A 123 2.52 14.16 20.60
N CYS A 124 3.48 13.62 21.36
CA CYS A 124 4.01 14.28 22.55
C CYS A 124 4.84 15.55 22.25
N ARG A 125 5.34 15.71 21.02
CA ARG A 125 6.04 16.95 20.61
C ARG A 125 5.06 18.07 20.27
N ASP A 126 3.90 17.70 19.74
CA ASP A 126 2.83 18.62 19.34
C ASP A 126 1.57 18.35 20.19
N PRO A 127 1.58 18.76 21.48
CA PRO A 127 0.50 18.46 22.40
C PRO A 127 -0.82 19.08 21.92
N CYS A 128 -1.82 18.22 21.73
CA CYS A 128 -3.14 18.54 21.21
C CYS A 128 -4.23 18.67 22.29
N GLY A 129 -3.86 18.61 23.57
CA GLY A 129 -4.80 18.65 24.70
C GLY A 129 -5.56 17.35 24.97
N ALA A 130 -5.49 16.37 24.05
CA ALA A 130 -6.11 15.06 24.21
C ALA A 130 -5.37 14.18 25.23
N SER A 131 -6.12 13.34 25.94
CA SER A 131 -5.56 12.27 26.77
C SER A 131 -5.05 11.13 25.87
N VAL A 132 -3.78 10.74 26.05
CA VAL A 132 -3.14 9.74 25.20
C VAL A 132 -3.09 8.39 25.90
N PHE A 133 -3.56 7.34 25.21
CA PHE A 133 -3.60 5.98 25.73
C PHE A 133 -3.04 4.96 24.74
N MET A 134 -2.66 3.81 25.27
CA MET A 134 -2.33 2.61 24.49
C MET A 134 -3.34 1.49 24.77
N LEU A 135 -3.80 0.81 23.74
CA LEU A 135 -4.68 -0.35 23.89
C LEU A 135 -3.91 -1.57 24.39
N LYS A 136 -4.26 -2.05 25.59
CA LYS A 136 -3.69 -3.24 26.20
C LYS A 136 -4.10 -4.49 25.41
N GLY A 137 -3.10 -5.25 24.96
CA GLY A 137 -3.31 -6.46 24.17
C GLY A 137 -3.51 -6.20 22.67
N GLY A 138 -3.41 -4.94 22.23
CA GLY A 138 -3.48 -4.55 20.83
C GLY A 138 -4.80 -4.91 20.13
N PHE A 139 -4.77 -4.89 18.80
CA PHE A 139 -5.93 -5.22 17.98
C PHE A 139 -6.32 -6.70 18.07
N GLU A 140 -5.37 -7.61 18.28
CA GLU A 140 -5.66 -9.04 18.38
C GLU A 140 -6.62 -9.34 19.53
N THR A 141 -6.36 -8.75 20.71
CA THR A 141 -7.25 -8.90 21.88
C THR A 141 -8.60 -8.24 21.63
N PHE A 142 -8.60 -6.99 21.13
CA PHE A 142 -9.85 -6.25 20.88
C PHE A 142 -10.75 -6.95 19.85
N SER A 143 -10.18 -7.41 18.74
CA SER A 143 -10.94 -8.11 17.69
C SER A 143 -11.44 -9.49 18.10
N SER A 144 -10.82 -10.12 19.09
CA SER A 144 -11.30 -11.36 19.70
C SER A 144 -12.44 -11.13 20.69
N GLU A 145 -12.41 -10.03 21.44
CA GLU A 145 -13.44 -9.69 22.45
C GLU A 145 -14.67 -9.01 21.82
N TYR A 146 -14.46 -8.15 20.81
CA TYR A 146 -15.49 -7.34 20.15
C TYR A 146 -15.42 -7.49 18.61
N PRO A 147 -15.63 -8.70 18.07
CA PRO A 147 -15.53 -8.96 16.63
C PRO A 147 -16.54 -8.13 15.79
N GLU A 148 -17.69 -7.79 16.36
CA GLU A 148 -18.74 -6.95 15.74
C GLU A 148 -18.32 -5.49 15.54
N MET A 149 -17.37 -4.99 16.34
CA MET A 149 -16.82 -3.64 16.22
C MET A 149 -15.64 -3.56 15.25
N CYS A 150 -15.27 -4.66 14.58
CA CYS A 150 -14.17 -4.70 13.62
C CYS A 150 -14.71 -4.79 12.20
N SER A 151 -14.31 -3.82 11.36
CA SER A 151 -14.47 -3.94 9.92
C SER A 151 -13.52 -5.00 9.38
N LYS A 152 -14.05 -5.95 8.62
CA LYS A 152 -13.29 -6.84 7.77
C LYS A 152 -13.65 -6.49 6.33
N PRO A 153 -12.69 -6.43 5.39
CA PRO A 153 -13.04 -6.44 3.98
C PRO A 153 -13.95 -7.65 3.79
N SER A 154 -15.13 -7.42 3.21
CA SER A 154 -16.04 -8.51 2.90
C SER A 154 -15.21 -9.58 2.18
N PRO A 155 -15.21 -10.85 2.63
CA PRO A 155 -14.69 -11.90 1.75
C PRO A 155 -15.40 -11.70 0.41
N PRO A 156 -14.75 -11.92 -0.73
CA PRO A 156 -15.48 -11.91 -1.98
C PRO A 156 -16.66 -12.83 -1.72
N HIS A 157 -17.87 -12.27 -1.70
CA HIS A 157 -19.03 -13.07 -1.99
C HIS A 157 -18.66 -13.60 -3.37
N GLY A 158 -18.11 -14.82 -3.40
CA GLY A 158 -18.24 -15.67 -4.55
C GLY A 158 -19.71 -15.52 -4.84
N LEU A 159 -20.00 -14.84 -5.96
CA LEU A 159 -21.35 -14.72 -6.42
C LEU A 159 -21.73 -16.17 -6.69
N SER A 160 -22.31 -16.81 -5.67
CA SER A 160 -23.18 -17.95 -5.82
C SER A 160 -24.37 -17.37 -6.55
N LEU A 161 -24.17 -17.05 -7.84
CA LEU A 161 -25.25 -16.91 -8.78
C LEU A 161 -26.06 -18.18 -8.58
N PRO A 162 -27.35 -18.10 -8.23
CA PRO A 162 -28.18 -19.28 -8.22
C PRO A 162 -28.08 -19.85 -9.63
N LEU A 163 -27.36 -20.96 -9.76
CA LEU A 163 -27.34 -21.75 -10.96
C LEU A 163 -28.80 -22.18 -11.13
N SER A 164 -29.55 -21.45 -11.95
CA SER A 164 -30.84 -21.89 -12.41
C SER A 164 -30.54 -23.12 -13.25
N ALA A 165 -30.55 -24.28 -12.59
CA ALA A 165 -30.49 -25.59 -13.18
C ALA A 165 -31.81 -25.85 -13.91
N THR A 166 -32.11 -25.04 -14.93
CA THR A 166 -32.92 -25.49 -16.04
C THR A 166 -32.01 -26.38 -16.86
N GLN A 167 -32.15 -27.70 -16.64
CA GLN A 167 -31.65 -28.70 -17.56
C GLN A 167 -32.04 -28.31 -18.99
N PRO A 168 -31.11 -28.20 -19.95
CA PRO A 168 -31.49 -28.21 -21.34
C PRO A 168 -31.91 -29.64 -21.68
N GLN A 169 -33.21 -29.86 -21.85
CA GLN A 169 -33.67 -30.97 -22.67
C GLN A 169 -33.14 -30.73 -24.09
N SER A 170 -32.27 -31.65 -24.53
CA SER A 170 -32.02 -32.03 -25.93
C SER A 170 -32.03 -30.94 -27.01
N ALA A 171 -30.85 -30.50 -27.47
CA ALA A 171 -30.64 -30.07 -28.86
C ALA A 171 -29.15 -30.06 -29.27
N ASP A 172 -28.88 -30.75 -30.38
CA ASP A 172 -27.76 -30.76 -31.36
C ASP A 172 -26.26 -30.81 -30.96
N PRO A 173 -25.47 -31.70 -31.61
CA PRO A 173 -24.01 -31.75 -31.48
C PRO A 173 -23.36 -30.72 -32.42
N GLY A 174 -23.28 -29.44 -31.99
CA GLY A 174 -22.77 -28.38 -32.88
C GLY A 174 -22.11 -27.15 -32.24
N CYS A 175 -22.07 -27.00 -30.91
CA CYS A 175 -21.37 -25.87 -30.27
C CYS A 175 -20.58 -26.33 -29.04
N SER A 176 -19.26 -26.11 -29.09
CA SER A 176 -18.38 -26.23 -27.93
C SER A 176 -18.84 -25.29 -26.82
N PRO A 177 -19.07 -25.75 -25.58
CA PRO A 177 -19.40 -24.85 -24.48
C PRO A 177 -18.15 -24.04 -24.15
N CYS A 178 -18.23 -22.72 -24.34
CA CYS A 178 -17.23 -21.74 -23.90
C CYS A 178 -17.17 -21.75 -22.37
N SER A 179 -16.45 -22.74 -21.84
CA SER A 179 -16.24 -22.94 -20.42
C SER A 179 -15.31 -21.84 -19.92
N THR A 180 -15.80 -20.98 -19.03
CA THR A 180 -14.96 -20.02 -18.31
C THR A 180 -13.81 -20.76 -17.65
N PRO A 181 -12.54 -20.33 -17.84
CA PRO A 181 -11.40 -20.97 -17.20
C PRO A 181 -11.61 -21.10 -15.70
N LEU A 182 -11.08 -22.17 -15.09
CA LEU A 182 -11.25 -22.45 -13.65
C LEU A 182 -10.86 -21.24 -12.77
N TYR A 183 -9.89 -20.46 -13.21
CA TYR A 183 -9.40 -19.25 -12.52
C TYR A 183 -10.30 -18.01 -12.66
N ASP A 184 -11.31 -18.08 -13.52
CA ASP A 184 -12.35 -17.06 -13.76
C ASP A 184 -13.71 -17.51 -13.18
N GLN A 185 -13.77 -18.64 -12.46
CA GLN A 185 -15.00 -19.09 -11.78
C GLN A 185 -15.33 -18.26 -10.53
N GLY A 186 -14.40 -17.41 -10.07
CA GLY A 186 -14.65 -16.37 -9.06
C GLY A 186 -14.88 -15.00 -9.69
N GLY A 187 -15.23 -13.98 -8.89
CA GLY A 187 -15.32 -12.60 -9.37
C GLY A 187 -13.98 -11.85 -9.36
N PRO A 188 -13.98 -10.55 -9.74
CA PRO A 188 -12.92 -9.63 -9.35
C PRO A 188 -12.59 -9.76 -7.87
N VAL A 189 -11.30 -9.70 -7.53
CA VAL A 189 -10.86 -9.69 -6.13
C VAL A 189 -10.65 -8.26 -5.67
N GLU A 190 -11.12 -7.94 -4.47
CA GLU A 190 -10.82 -6.68 -3.81
C GLU A 190 -9.38 -6.73 -3.26
N ILE A 191 -8.51 -5.85 -3.76
CA ILE A 191 -7.14 -5.68 -3.24
C ILE A 191 -7.15 -4.63 -2.13
N LEU A 192 -7.80 -3.49 -2.39
CA LEU A 192 -8.11 -2.43 -1.43
C LEU A 192 -9.57 -2.01 -1.63
N PRO A 193 -10.20 -1.28 -0.69
CA PRO A 193 -11.60 -0.86 -0.80
C PRO A 193 -11.99 -0.17 -2.12
N PHE A 194 -11.01 0.44 -2.80
CA PHE A 194 -11.17 1.14 -4.07
C PHE A 194 -10.40 0.50 -5.24
N LEU A 195 -9.71 -0.63 -5.05
CA LEU A 195 -8.84 -1.25 -6.05
C LEU A 195 -9.15 -2.75 -6.19
N TYR A 196 -9.60 -3.15 -7.37
CA TYR A 196 -9.97 -4.51 -7.71
C TYR A 196 -9.07 -5.07 -8.82
N LEU A 197 -8.84 -6.39 -8.79
CA LEU A 197 -8.01 -7.11 -9.75
C LEU A 197 -8.78 -8.27 -10.40
N GLY A 198 -8.64 -8.43 -11.71
CA GLY A 198 -9.27 -9.55 -12.43
C GLY A 198 -8.83 -9.75 -13.88
N SER A 199 -9.61 -10.53 -14.61
CA SER A 199 -9.38 -10.92 -16.00
C SER A 199 -10.29 -10.16 -16.97
N ALA A 200 -10.06 -10.36 -18.27
CA ALA A 200 -10.90 -9.79 -19.33
C ALA A 200 -12.33 -10.34 -19.26
N TYR A 201 -12.50 -11.59 -18.80
CA TYR A 201 -13.82 -12.17 -18.56
C TYR A 201 -14.60 -11.32 -17.54
N HIS A 202 -14.01 -10.98 -16.40
CA HIS A 202 -14.69 -10.12 -15.43
C HIS A 202 -14.96 -8.71 -15.98
N ALA A 203 -14.04 -8.16 -16.78
CA ALA A 203 -14.23 -6.86 -17.44
C ALA A 203 -15.39 -6.85 -18.45
N SER A 204 -15.78 -8.01 -18.97
CA SER A 204 -16.92 -8.17 -19.89
C SER A 204 -18.28 -8.27 -19.16
N ARG A 205 -18.29 -8.28 -17.82
CA ARG A 205 -19.48 -8.49 -16.99
C ARG A 205 -19.94 -7.19 -16.34
N LYS A 206 -20.70 -6.37 -17.08
CA LYS A 206 -21.21 -5.07 -16.59
C LYS A 206 -22.01 -5.20 -15.29
N ASP A 207 -22.84 -6.24 -15.19
CA ASP A 207 -23.61 -6.58 -13.99
C ASP A 207 -22.73 -6.71 -12.75
N MET A 208 -21.58 -7.37 -12.88
CA MET A 208 -20.63 -7.54 -11.79
C MET A 208 -19.90 -6.23 -11.46
N LEU A 209 -19.51 -5.46 -12.48
CA LEU A 209 -18.84 -4.17 -12.30
C LEU A 209 -19.74 -3.16 -11.57
N ASP A 210 -21.01 -3.07 -11.98
CA ASP A 210 -22.01 -2.20 -11.38
C ASP A 210 -22.30 -2.62 -9.92
N MET A 211 -22.44 -3.93 -9.65
CA MET A 211 -22.65 -4.45 -8.29
C MET A 211 -21.48 -4.15 -7.34
N LEU A 212 -20.25 -4.16 -7.85
CA LEU A 212 -19.05 -3.81 -7.10
C LEU A 212 -18.85 -2.29 -6.95
N GLY A 213 -19.70 -1.46 -7.58
CA GLY A 213 -19.58 -0.01 -7.59
C GLY A 213 -18.32 0.47 -8.32
N ILE A 214 -17.86 -0.26 -9.33
CA ILE A 214 -16.72 0.14 -10.16
C ILE A 214 -17.11 1.39 -10.95
N SER A 215 -16.26 2.42 -10.88
CA SER A 215 -16.43 3.67 -11.63
C SER A 215 -15.40 3.83 -12.75
N ALA A 216 -14.30 3.07 -12.69
CA ALA A 216 -13.22 3.15 -13.65
C ALA A 216 -12.51 1.81 -13.88
N LEU A 217 -11.95 1.61 -15.07
CA LEU A 217 -11.21 0.42 -15.46
C LEU A 217 -9.82 0.76 -15.99
N ILE A 218 -8.83 -0.05 -15.64
CA ILE A 218 -7.52 -0.06 -16.29
C ILE A 218 -7.38 -1.38 -17.07
N ASN A 219 -7.32 -1.28 -18.40
CA ASN A 219 -7.08 -2.39 -19.29
C ASN A 219 -5.58 -2.47 -19.62
N VAL A 220 -4.89 -3.43 -19.02
CA VAL A 220 -3.43 -3.64 -19.18
C VAL A 220 -3.16 -4.69 -20.27
N SER A 221 -3.86 -4.59 -21.40
CA SER A 221 -3.72 -5.53 -22.52
C SER A 221 -3.98 -4.85 -23.86
N ALA A 222 -3.11 -5.12 -24.84
CA ALA A 222 -3.33 -4.68 -26.22
C ALA A 222 -4.46 -5.45 -26.92
N ASN A 223 -4.79 -6.65 -26.44
CA ASN A 223 -5.65 -7.61 -27.17
C ASN A 223 -7.03 -7.79 -26.50
N CYS A 224 -7.32 -7.07 -25.42
CA CYS A 224 -8.62 -7.09 -24.76
C CYS A 224 -9.39 -5.83 -25.15
N PRO A 225 -10.67 -5.91 -25.58
CA PRO A 225 -11.46 -4.72 -25.84
C PRO A 225 -11.92 -4.05 -24.54
N ASN A 226 -12.17 -2.75 -24.61
CA ASN A 226 -12.91 -2.02 -23.58
C ASN A 226 -14.41 -2.17 -23.89
N HIS A 227 -15.14 -2.91 -23.05
CA HIS A 227 -16.53 -3.28 -23.36
C HIS A 227 -17.55 -2.16 -23.14
N PHE A 228 -17.27 -1.22 -22.24
CA PHE A 228 -18.28 -0.32 -21.67
C PHE A 228 -17.77 1.12 -21.57
N GLU A 229 -17.08 1.63 -22.60
CA GLU A 229 -16.44 2.96 -22.61
C GLU A 229 -17.42 4.11 -22.37
N ASP A 230 -18.70 3.93 -22.70
CA ASP A 230 -19.75 4.92 -22.43
C ASP A 230 -20.23 4.95 -20.96
N SER A 231 -19.90 3.92 -20.18
CA SER A 231 -20.38 3.74 -18.79
C SER A 231 -19.31 3.97 -17.72
N PHE A 232 -18.05 3.71 -18.04
CA PHE A 232 -16.96 3.79 -17.08
C PHE A 232 -15.80 4.60 -17.64
N GLN A 233 -15.00 5.19 -16.75
CA GLN A 233 -13.75 5.83 -17.16
C GLN A 233 -12.71 4.75 -17.47
N TYR A 234 -12.09 4.78 -18.66
CA TYR A 234 -11.09 3.80 -19.05
C TYR A 234 -9.68 4.39 -19.10
N LYS A 235 -8.72 3.55 -18.71
CA LYS A 235 -7.29 3.72 -18.99
C LYS A 235 -6.78 2.49 -19.74
N SER A 236 -6.32 2.68 -20.98
CA SER A 236 -5.72 1.62 -21.78
C SER A 236 -4.19 1.67 -21.67
N ILE A 237 -3.60 0.55 -21.24
CA ILE A 237 -2.15 0.31 -21.15
C ILE A 237 -1.84 -0.88 -22.07
N PRO A 238 -1.51 -0.63 -23.36
CA PRO A 238 -1.41 -1.68 -24.38
C PRO A 238 -0.09 -2.45 -24.26
N VAL A 239 0.04 -3.25 -23.21
CA VAL A 239 1.24 -4.03 -22.88
C VAL A 239 1.00 -5.52 -23.15
N GLU A 240 1.95 -6.14 -23.85
CA GLU A 240 1.99 -7.59 -24.06
C GLU A 240 2.59 -8.31 -22.86
N ASP A 241 2.18 -9.55 -22.60
CA ASP A 241 2.70 -10.36 -21.48
C ASP A 241 3.93 -11.16 -21.89
N ASN A 242 5.02 -10.47 -22.21
CA ASN A 242 6.26 -11.12 -22.62
C ASN A 242 7.48 -10.42 -22.02
N HIS A 243 8.64 -11.06 -22.15
CA HIS A 243 9.89 -10.59 -21.53
C HIS A 243 10.45 -9.29 -22.13
N LYS A 244 10.02 -8.90 -23.33
CA LYS A 244 10.47 -7.69 -24.03
C LYS A 244 9.65 -6.45 -23.69
N ALA A 245 8.46 -6.64 -23.13
CA ALA A 245 7.57 -5.54 -22.82
C ALA A 245 8.09 -4.74 -21.60
N ASP A 246 8.10 -3.42 -21.75
CA ASP A 246 8.34 -2.50 -20.63
C ASP A 246 7.01 -2.05 -20.05
N ILE A 247 6.63 -2.64 -18.92
CA ILE A 247 5.43 -2.26 -18.18
C ILE A 247 5.74 -1.17 -17.14
N SER A 248 7.01 -1.01 -16.77
CA SER A 248 7.46 -0.07 -15.73
C SER A 248 7.26 1.40 -16.11
N SER A 249 7.39 1.73 -17.40
CA SER A 249 7.09 3.07 -17.94
C SER A 249 5.66 3.52 -17.68
N TRP A 250 4.73 2.58 -17.49
CA TRP A 250 3.31 2.85 -17.22
C TRP A 250 2.97 2.96 -15.73
N PHE A 251 3.90 2.65 -14.82
CA PHE A 251 3.60 2.60 -13.39
C PHE A 251 3.08 3.93 -12.85
N ASN A 252 3.77 5.05 -13.11
CA ASN A 252 3.36 6.34 -12.58
C ASN A 252 1.98 6.75 -13.11
N GLU A 253 1.74 6.57 -14.40
CA GLU A 253 0.47 6.91 -15.05
C GLU A 253 -0.70 6.06 -14.54
N ALA A 254 -0.48 4.76 -14.35
CA ALA A 254 -1.47 3.87 -13.74
C ALA A 254 -1.76 4.26 -12.28
N ILE A 255 -0.72 4.60 -11.51
CA ILE A 255 -0.84 4.99 -10.10
C ILE A 255 -1.62 6.30 -9.97
N GLU A 256 -1.30 7.31 -10.78
CA GLU A 256 -1.99 8.60 -10.79
C GLU A 256 -3.47 8.44 -11.16
N PHE A 257 -3.79 7.55 -12.10
CA PHE A 257 -5.18 7.22 -12.44
C PHE A 257 -5.91 6.54 -11.28
N ILE A 258 -5.27 5.60 -10.58
CA ILE A 258 -5.88 4.97 -9.40
C ILE A 258 -6.12 5.99 -8.30
N ASP A 259 -5.15 6.87 -8.03
CA ASP A 259 -5.26 7.90 -7.00
C ASP A 259 -6.31 8.96 -7.35
N SER A 260 -6.51 9.31 -8.62
CA SER A 260 -7.55 10.26 -9.02
C SER A 260 -8.95 9.69 -8.79
N VAL A 261 -9.19 8.42 -9.13
CA VAL A 261 -10.47 7.74 -8.88
C VAL A 261 -10.71 7.55 -7.39
N LYS A 262 -9.67 7.22 -6.62
CA LYS A 262 -9.76 7.15 -5.16
C LYS A 262 -10.16 8.50 -4.55
N LYS A 263 -9.59 9.61 -5.02
CA LYS A 263 -9.90 10.97 -4.53
C LYS A 263 -11.34 11.38 -4.84
N SER A 264 -11.93 10.88 -5.91
CA SER A 264 -13.36 11.07 -6.22
C SER A 264 -14.27 10.04 -5.55
N ASN A 265 -13.77 9.29 -4.57
CA ASN A 265 -14.49 8.26 -3.83
C ASN A 265 -15.04 7.12 -4.72
N GLY A 266 -14.39 6.89 -5.87
CA GLY A 266 -14.71 5.83 -6.81
C GLY A 266 -13.92 4.54 -6.57
N ARG A 267 -14.15 3.54 -7.42
CA ARG A 267 -13.48 2.24 -7.38
C ARG A 267 -12.93 1.87 -8.75
N VAL A 268 -11.70 1.37 -8.78
CA VAL A 268 -10.95 1.01 -9.99
C VAL A 268 -10.88 -0.50 -10.11
N PHE A 269 -11.17 -1.01 -11.30
CA PHE A 269 -10.92 -2.40 -11.67
C PHE A 269 -9.75 -2.50 -12.66
N VAL A 270 -8.65 -3.11 -12.23
CA VAL A 270 -7.45 -3.35 -13.05
C VAL A 270 -7.51 -4.76 -13.61
N HIS A 271 -7.48 -4.89 -14.94
CA HIS A 271 -7.53 -6.19 -15.60
C HIS A 271 -6.53 -6.32 -16.73
N CYS A 272 -6.23 -7.56 -17.09
CA CYS A 272 -5.54 -7.90 -18.33
C CYS A 272 -6.29 -9.08 -18.96
N GLN A 273 -5.64 -9.93 -19.77
CA GLN A 273 -6.32 -11.11 -20.32
C GLN A 273 -6.78 -12.07 -19.22
N ALA A 274 -5.86 -12.59 -18.40
CA ALA A 274 -6.12 -13.66 -17.43
C ALA A 274 -6.16 -13.17 -15.96
N GLY A 275 -5.76 -11.93 -15.70
CA GLY A 275 -5.62 -11.43 -14.34
C GLY A 275 -4.51 -12.12 -13.53
N ILE A 276 -3.44 -12.55 -14.21
CA ILE A 276 -2.33 -13.33 -13.61
C ILE A 276 -1.05 -12.49 -13.50
N SER A 277 -0.63 -11.85 -14.60
CA SER A 277 0.66 -11.18 -14.73
C SER A 277 0.52 -9.65 -14.80
N ARG A 278 0.21 -9.09 -15.98
CA ARG A 278 0.16 -7.63 -16.25
C ARG A 278 -0.63 -6.80 -15.24
N SER A 279 -1.90 -7.14 -14.99
CA SER A 279 -2.73 -6.39 -14.05
C SER A 279 -2.25 -6.54 -12.60
N ALA A 280 -1.77 -7.73 -12.22
CA ALA A 280 -1.18 -7.94 -10.90
C ALA A 280 0.08 -7.08 -10.73
N THR A 281 0.94 -6.96 -11.75
CA THR A 281 2.10 -6.08 -11.74
C THR A 281 1.73 -4.62 -11.45
N ILE A 282 0.67 -4.09 -12.08
CA ILE A 282 0.18 -2.74 -11.81
C ILE A 282 -0.29 -2.59 -10.35
N CYS A 283 -1.05 -3.56 -9.83
CA CYS A 283 -1.47 -3.55 -8.43
C CYS A 283 -0.28 -3.57 -7.47
N LEU A 284 0.76 -4.37 -7.74
CA LEU A 284 1.98 -4.44 -6.92
C LEU A 284 2.74 -3.11 -6.94
N ALA A 285 2.91 -2.51 -8.12
CA ALA A 285 3.53 -1.19 -8.24
C ALA A 285 2.74 -0.13 -7.45
N TYR A 286 1.41 -0.16 -7.52
CA TYR A 286 0.56 0.75 -6.75
C TYR A 286 0.75 0.60 -5.24
N LEU A 287 0.73 -0.63 -4.72
CA LEU A 287 0.94 -0.91 -3.30
C LEU A 287 2.32 -0.44 -2.83
N MET A 288 3.38 -0.76 -3.56
CA MET A 288 4.73 -0.30 -3.20
C MET A 288 4.81 1.23 -3.16
N ARG A 289 4.28 1.92 -4.18
CA ARG A 289 4.33 3.40 -4.25
C ARG A 289 3.55 4.05 -3.12
N THR A 290 2.31 3.67 -2.93
CA THR A 290 1.37 4.38 -2.05
C THR A 290 1.45 3.94 -0.60
N ASN A 291 1.85 2.69 -0.35
CA ASN A 291 1.96 2.12 0.99
C ASN A 291 3.40 1.99 1.48
N ARG A 292 4.39 2.23 0.60
CA ARG A 292 5.82 2.21 0.94
C ARG A 292 6.26 0.87 1.56
N VAL A 293 5.62 -0.19 1.10
CA VAL A 293 5.89 -1.59 1.41
C VAL A 293 6.85 -2.17 0.38
N LYS A 294 7.53 -3.25 0.76
CA LYS A 294 8.42 -3.97 -0.14
C LYS A 294 7.64 -4.84 -1.13
N LEU A 295 8.30 -5.26 -2.20
CA LEU A 295 7.73 -6.10 -3.24
C LEU A 295 7.28 -7.46 -2.70
N ASP A 296 8.09 -8.09 -1.84
CA ASP A 296 7.76 -9.38 -1.21
C ASP A 296 6.46 -9.28 -0.39
N GLU A 297 6.33 -8.25 0.45
CA GLU A 297 5.14 -8.02 1.27
C GLU A 297 3.91 -7.71 0.39
N ALA A 298 4.06 -6.87 -0.64
CA ALA A 298 2.98 -6.57 -1.59
C ALA A 298 2.55 -7.82 -2.38
N PHE A 299 3.51 -8.64 -2.78
CA PHE A 299 3.26 -9.88 -3.53
C PHE A 299 2.43 -10.85 -2.71
N GLU A 300 2.83 -11.13 -1.47
CA GLU A 300 2.10 -12.02 -0.56
C GLU A 300 0.68 -11.50 -0.29
N PHE A 301 0.51 -10.20 -0.08
CA PHE A 301 -0.80 -9.59 0.15
C PHE A 301 -1.78 -9.80 -1.01
N VAL A 302 -1.31 -9.62 -2.25
CA VAL A 302 -2.12 -9.84 -3.46
C VAL A 302 -2.32 -11.34 -3.70
N LYS A 303 -1.30 -12.18 -3.45
CA LYS A 303 -1.35 -13.64 -3.60
C LYS A 303 -2.40 -14.28 -2.69
N GLN A 304 -2.54 -13.80 -1.46
CA GLN A 304 -3.58 -14.28 -0.53
C GLN A 304 -5.00 -14.00 -1.03
N ARG A 305 -5.20 -12.93 -1.80
CA ARG A 305 -6.51 -12.56 -2.39
C ARG A 305 -6.77 -13.22 -3.74
N ARG A 306 -5.72 -13.39 -4.55
CA ARG A 306 -5.76 -14.08 -5.84
C ARG A 306 -4.56 -15.00 -5.98
N SER A 307 -4.73 -16.24 -5.54
CA SER A 307 -3.66 -17.25 -5.48
C SER A 307 -3.01 -17.58 -6.83
N ILE A 308 -3.65 -17.24 -7.95
CA ILE A 308 -3.11 -17.47 -9.29
C ILE A 308 -2.13 -16.40 -9.78
N ILE A 309 -1.96 -15.28 -9.07
CA ILE A 309 -1.06 -14.23 -9.56
C ILE A 309 0.36 -14.76 -9.73
N SER A 310 0.96 -14.38 -10.86
CA SER A 310 2.30 -14.78 -11.27
C SER A 310 2.78 -13.82 -12.37
N PRO A 311 3.22 -12.59 -12.02
CA PRO A 311 3.93 -11.72 -12.94
C PRO A 311 5.06 -12.48 -13.63
N ASN A 312 5.25 -12.25 -14.93
CA ASN A 312 6.38 -12.86 -15.63
C ASN A 312 7.72 -12.36 -15.04
N PHE A 313 8.79 -13.13 -15.25
CA PHE A 313 10.11 -12.84 -14.66
C PHE A 313 10.67 -11.45 -15.05
N SER A 314 10.40 -10.96 -16.27
CA SER A 314 10.82 -9.62 -16.69
C SER A 314 10.09 -8.53 -15.90
N PHE A 315 8.78 -8.69 -15.71
CA PHE A 315 7.99 -7.76 -14.88
C PHE A 315 8.41 -7.82 -13.42
N MET A 316 8.78 -8.99 -12.90
CA MET A 316 9.34 -9.10 -11.55
C MET A 316 10.65 -8.31 -11.40
N GLY A 317 11.54 -8.39 -12.39
CA GLY A 317 12.75 -7.57 -12.43
C GLY A 317 12.47 -6.07 -12.48
N GLN A 318 11.48 -5.66 -13.28
CA GLN A 318 11.01 -4.28 -13.37
C GLN A 318 10.41 -3.78 -12.03
N LEU A 319 9.65 -4.63 -11.32
CA LEU A 319 9.12 -4.31 -9.99
C LEU A 319 10.23 -4.15 -8.95
N LEU A 320 11.26 -4.99 -8.97
CA LEU A 320 12.42 -4.85 -8.08
C LEU A 320 13.17 -3.53 -8.33
N GLN A 321 13.34 -3.15 -9.60
CA GLN A 321 13.92 -1.86 -9.95
C GLN A 321 13.03 -0.71 -9.43
N PHE A 322 11.71 -0.81 -9.60
CA PHE A 322 10.77 0.20 -9.13
C PHE A 322 10.74 0.30 -7.60
N GLU A 323 10.80 -0.80 -6.87
CA GLU A 323 10.92 -0.83 -5.41
C GLU A 323 12.12 0.02 -4.95
N SER A 324 13.29 -0.19 -5.57
CA SER A 324 14.49 0.57 -5.24
C SER A 324 14.29 2.08 -5.43
N GLN A 325 13.58 2.48 -6.49
CA GLN A 325 13.27 3.88 -6.76
C GLN A 325 12.30 4.44 -5.72
N VAL A 326 11.15 3.79 -5.50
CA VAL A 326 10.09 4.25 -4.59
C VAL A 326 10.57 4.34 -3.13
N LEU A 327 11.42 3.40 -2.71
CA LEU A 327 11.92 3.36 -1.35
C LEU A 327 13.17 4.24 -1.16
N ALA A 328 13.88 4.64 -2.22
CA ALA A 328 15.02 5.56 -2.16
C ALA A 328 14.69 7.03 -2.49
N SER A 329 13.65 7.30 -3.29
CA SER A 329 13.36 8.57 -3.96
C SER A 329 12.79 9.67 -3.06
N SER A 330 13.34 9.87 -1.87
CA SER A 330 13.06 11.11 -1.16
C SER A 330 14.34 11.96 -0.96
N THR A 331 15.52 11.47 -1.37
CA THR A 331 16.83 11.88 -0.79
C THR A 331 17.36 13.25 -1.22
N CYS A 332 16.75 13.96 -2.17
CA CYS A 332 17.26 15.26 -2.61
C CYS A 332 16.11 16.21 -3.00
N SER A 333 15.66 17.09 -2.09
CA SER A 333 14.87 18.30 -2.42
C SER A 333 14.80 19.24 -1.21
N SER A 334 15.95 19.55 -0.60
CA SER A 334 16.13 20.66 0.34
C SER A 334 17.63 20.96 0.36
N GLU A 335 18.01 22.23 0.36
CA GLU A 335 19.37 22.78 0.16
C GLU A 335 19.75 23.09 -1.30
N ALA A 336 19.17 24.17 -1.83
CA ALA A 336 19.90 25.10 -2.70
C ALA A 336 19.22 26.47 -2.66
N SER A 337 19.35 27.17 -1.54
CA SER A 337 19.20 28.62 -1.50
C SER A 337 20.24 29.21 -2.44
N SER A 338 19.79 29.87 -3.52
CA SER A 338 20.64 30.56 -4.48
C SER A 338 21.42 31.71 -3.83
N PRO A 339 22.53 32.12 -4.45
CA PRO A 339 22.62 33.51 -4.88
C PRO A 339 22.86 33.61 -6.38
N ALA A 340 22.39 34.72 -6.94
CA ALA A 340 22.18 34.97 -8.36
C ALA A 340 23.45 35.33 -9.16
N ILE A 341 23.26 35.32 -10.50
CA ILE A 341 23.91 36.08 -11.59
C ILE A 341 24.74 35.25 -12.58
N GLY A 342 24.28 35.20 -13.84
CA GLY A 342 25.10 34.90 -15.02
C GLY A 342 24.35 34.18 -16.15
N LYS A 343 24.11 34.87 -17.26
CA LYS A 343 23.47 34.37 -18.50
C LYS A 343 24.22 33.18 -19.13
N GLY A 344 23.50 32.22 -19.71
CA GLY A 344 24.05 31.28 -20.71
C GLY A 344 23.25 30.00 -20.89
N SER A 345 22.79 29.75 -22.12
CA SER A 345 22.19 28.50 -22.61
C SER A 345 23.00 27.25 -22.25
N THR A 346 22.34 26.13 -21.89
CA THR A 346 22.55 24.81 -22.53
C THR A 346 21.75 23.67 -21.89
N VAL A 347 21.31 22.77 -22.76
CA VAL A 347 20.65 21.47 -22.55
C VAL A 347 21.55 20.52 -21.76
N PHE A 348 21.02 19.77 -20.80
CA PHE A 348 21.75 18.67 -20.14
C PHE A 348 21.12 17.30 -20.41
N ASN A 349 21.77 16.57 -21.30
CA ASN A 349 21.84 15.12 -21.33
C ASN A 349 22.79 14.66 -20.21
N PHE A 350 22.48 13.57 -19.51
CA PHE A 350 23.41 12.96 -18.56
C PHE A 350 23.86 11.56 -19.04
N PRO A 351 25.16 11.34 -19.31
CA PRO A 351 25.76 10.02 -19.39
C PRO A 351 26.30 9.61 -18.01
N VAL A 352 26.11 8.34 -17.63
CA VAL A 352 26.73 7.75 -16.43
C VAL A 352 27.91 6.89 -16.88
N SER A 353 29.13 7.31 -16.52
CA SER A 353 30.34 6.49 -16.61
C SER A 353 30.76 6.04 -15.21
N ILE A 354 30.93 4.74 -15.03
CA ILE A 354 31.40 4.11 -13.78
C ILE A 354 32.94 4.05 -13.80
N PRO A 355 33.66 4.44 -12.73
CA PRO A 355 35.10 4.22 -12.65
C PRO A 355 35.43 2.81 -12.12
N VAL A 356 36.33 2.13 -12.81
CA VAL A 356 36.98 0.88 -12.39
C VAL A 356 38.31 1.22 -11.71
N HIS A 357 38.52 0.73 -10.48
CA HIS A 357 39.87 0.60 -9.91
C HIS A 357 40.13 -0.84 -9.51
N SER A 358 41.26 -1.34 -10.00
CA SER A 358 41.78 -2.70 -9.88
C SER A 358 42.66 -2.87 -8.62
N SER A 359 42.56 -4.00 -7.91
CA SER A 359 43.65 -4.99 -7.73
C SER A 359 43.35 -6.03 -6.63
N ALA A 360 43.54 -7.31 -7.03
CA ALA A 360 43.90 -8.57 -6.33
C ALA A 360 43.52 -8.80 -4.84
N SER A 361 43.14 -10.00 -4.35
CA SER A 361 43.55 -11.37 -4.74
C SER A 361 42.64 -12.44 -4.10
N GLN A 362 42.50 -13.55 -4.83
CA GLN A 362 42.28 -14.95 -4.39
C GLN A 362 40.98 -15.33 -3.65
N LEU A 363 40.17 -16.18 -4.31
CA LEU A 363 39.84 -17.53 -3.81
C LEU A 363 39.35 -18.42 -4.98
N SER A 364 39.74 -19.68 -4.90
CA SER A 364 39.82 -20.72 -5.94
C SER A 364 38.50 -21.41 -6.27
N PHE A 365 38.19 -21.57 -7.57
CA PHE A 365 37.17 -22.52 -8.06
C PHE A 365 37.81 -23.71 -8.79
N LEU A 366 37.28 -24.88 -8.45
CA LEU A 366 37.63 -26.22 -8.93
C LEU A 366 37.56 -26.35 -10.45
N HIS A 367 38.63 -26.91 -11.03
CA HIS A 367 38.67 -27.39 -12.41
C HIS A 367 37.97 -28.75 -12.51
N SER A 368 37.17 -28.93 -13.55
CA SER A 368 36.93 -30.23 -14.18
C SER A 368 37.24 -30.09 -15.68
N PRO A 369 38.13 -30.93 -16.26
CA PRO A 369 38.55 -30.75 -17.64
C PRO A 369 37.58 -31.43 -18.63
N ILE A 370 37.19 -30.67 -19.66
CA ILE A 370 36.63 -31.21 -20.90
C ILE A 370 37.79 -31.71 -21.75
N THR A 371 37.79 -33.00 -22.07
CA THR A 371 38.74 -33.63 -22.99
C THR A 371 38.25 -33.46 -24.43
N THR A 372 39.13 -32.95 -25.28
CA THR A 372 39.05 -32.99 -26.74
C THR A 372 39.76 -34.25 -27.24
N SER A 373 39.17 -34.94 -28.22
CA SER A 373 39.90 -35.86 -29.10
C SER A 373 39.65 -35.47 -30.57
N PRO A 374 40.68 -35.49 -31.44
CA PRO A 374 40.56 -35.05 -32.83
C PRO A 374 40.56 -36.22 -33.85
N SER A 375 40.03 -35.91 -35.04
CA SER A 375 40.36 -36.44 -36.37
C SER A 375 40.21 -37.94 -36.66
N CYS A 376 39.21 -38.30 -37.48
CA CYS A 376 39.37 -38.69 -38.89
C CYS A 376 38.01 -38.87 -39.55
#